data_AF-C6HH44-F1
#
_entry.id   AF-C6HH44-F1
#
_cell.length_a   1.000
_cell.length_b   1.000
_cell.length_c   1.000
_cell.angle_alpha   90.00
_cell.angle_beta   90.00
_cell.angle_gamma   90.00
#
_symmetry.space_group_name_H-M   'P 1'
#
loop_
_entity.id
_entity.type
_entity.pdbx_description
1 polymer ?
#
loop_
_entity_poly.entity_id
_entity_poly.type
_entity_poly.pdbx_seq_one_letter_code
_entity_poly.pdbx_strand_id
1 'polypeptide(L)'
;MWILSSDGDFLRGTPSASLSPSTLVWGLLTLLVVGKRVWLKPGKQYLFGRVKKNGVHHAIDNVTISRQHLVIEVGQVKPGDGLHVHAKSRLKVTDQKTKCGTIIDGEPIKGLSKELSKDEHIIQIGKYPHPLRIKWHPVVLSFSLPSKTNDPLSQARSSLEELDIKTVVPYVVGKTTHVVQNKRNTSKGLQALINGRHNVQKSGGF
;
A
#
# COMPACT_ATOMS: atom_id res chain seq x y z
N MET A 1 -5.97 -1.90 1.10
CA MET A 1 -4.85 -0.99 0.73
C MET A 1 -3.78 -1.71 -0.11
N TRP A 2 -3.24 -1.08 -1.15
CA TRP A 2 -2.14 -1.64 -1.94
C TRP A 2 -0.77 -1.19 -1.43
N ILE A 3 0.11 -2.15 -1.15
CA ILE A 3 1.48 -1.90 -0.71
C ILE A 3 2.45 -2.39 -1.78
N LEU A 4 3.29 -1.48 -2.24
CA LEU A 4 4.43 -1.77 -3.08
C LEU A 4 5.68 -1.99 -2.23
N SER A 5 6.45 -2.99 -2.58
CA SER A 5 7.72 -3.34 -1.94
C SER A 5 8.71 -3.86 -2.99
N SER A 6 9.99 -3.82 -2.68
CA SER A 6 11.03 -4.49 -3.45
C SER A 6 12.20 -4.79 -2.52
N ASP A 7 12.89 -5.88 -2.78
CA ASP A 7 14.10 -6.24 -2.04
C ASP A 7 15.30 -5.35 -2.44
N GLY A 8 15.15 -4.53 -3.49
CA GLY A 8 16.15 -3.56 -3.93
C GLY A 8 15.95 -2.15 -3.33
N ASP A 9 17.00 -1.34 -3.41
CA ASP A 9 17.11 0.00 -2.82
C ASP A 9 16.34 1.13 -3.54
N PHE A 10 15.19 0.84 -4.14
CA PHE A 10 14.48 1.77 -5.04
C PHE A 10 13.73 2.92 -4.33
N LEU A 11 13.54 2.85 -3.02
CA LEU A 11 12.83 3.88 -2.25
C LEU A 11 13.77 4.74 -1.41
N ARG A 12 15.07 4.74 -1.74
CA ARG A 12 15.96 5.79 -1.22
C ARG A 12 15.50 7.13 -1.81
N GLY A 13 14.84 7.94 -0.98
CA GLY A 13 14.92 9.38 -1.14
C GLY A 13 16.40 9.74 -1.18
N THR A 14 16.79 10.54 -2.16
CA THR A 14 18.17 11.04 -2.30
C THR A 14 18.69 11.46 -0.93
N PRO A 15 19.84 10.94 -0.46
CA PRO A 15 20.52 11.58 0.66
C PRO A 15 20.86 12.99 0.18
N SER A 16 20.37 14.01 0.88
CA SER A 16 20.89 15.37 0.71
C SER A 16 22.39 15.30 0.97
N ALA A 17 23.20 15.69 -0.01
CA ALA A 17 24.64 15.69 0.08
C ALA A 17 25.11 16.67 1.16
N SER A 18 25.43 16.14 2.34
CA SER A 18 26.43 16.64 3.29
C SER A 18 26.45 15.70 4.48
N LEU A 19 27.27 14.65 4.41
CA LEU A 19 27.59 13.84 5.59
C LEU A 19 29.10 13.85 5.80
N SER A 20 29.47 14.25 7.01
CA SER A 20 30.82 14.40 7.51
C SER A 20 31.48 13.03 7.77
N PRO A 21 32.82 12.97 8.00
CA PRO A 21 33.58 11.73 7.99
C PRO A 21 33.30 10.73 9.13
N SER A 22 32.35 10.96 10.04
CA SER A 22 32.12 10.08 11.20
C SER A 22 31.15 8.90 10.93
N THR A 23 30.94 8.52 9.67
CA THR A 23 29.89 7.58 9.26
C THR A 23 30.40 6.14 9.11
N LEU A 24 31.20 5.64 10.05
CA LEU A 24 31.62 4.22 10.06
C LEU A 24 30.77 3.35 10.99
N VAL A 25 30.12 3.93 12.01
CA VAL A 25 29.25 3.18 12.94
C VAL A 25 27.81 3.06 12.39
N TRP A 26 27.36 4.01 11.57
CA TRP A 26 26.05 3.95 10.91
C TRP A 26 26.01 3.03 9.68
N GLY A 27 27.17 2.70 9.10
CA GLY A 27 27.27 1.78 7.94
C GLY A 27 26.80 0.37 8.27
N LEU A 28 27.06 -0.12 9.48
CA LEU A 28 26.67 -1.47 9.91
C LEU A 28 25.19 -1.59 10.29
N LEU A 29 24.57 -0.52 10.82
CA LEU A 29 23.14 -0.53 11.18
C LEU A 29 22.22 -0.35 9.96
N THR A 30 22.74 0.22 8.87
CA THR A 30 21.98 0.41 7.62
C THR A 30 21.80 -0.89 6.82
N LEU A 31 22.55 -1.95 7.16
CA LEU A 31 22.49 -3.27 6.50
C LEU A 31 21.30 -4.14 6.92
N LEU A 32 20.47 -3.70 7.89
CA LEU A 32 19.32 -4.47 8.39
C LEU A 32 17.94 -3.96 7.97
N VAL A 33 17.85 -2.83 7.22
CA VAL A 33 16.57 -2.33 6.68
C VAL A 33 16.56 -2.49 5.16
N VAL A 34 16.60 -3.75 4.71
CA VAL A 34 16.30 -4.10 3.32
C VAL A 34 14.80 -3.96 3.09
N GLY A 35 14.42 -3.20 2.06
CA GLY A 35 13.04 -3.14 1.56
C GLY A 35 12.14 -2.11 2.25
N LYS A 36 12.23 -0.85 1.81
CA LYS A 36 11.17 0.13 2.09
C LYS A 36 9.86 -0.30 1.42
N ARG A 37 8.74 0.11 2.00
CA ARG A 37 7.38 -0.13 1.48
C ARG A 37 6.70 1.19 1.18
N VAL A 38 5.94 1.24 0.09
CA VAL A 38 5.13 2.40 -0.29
C VAL A 38 3.67 2.00 -0.33
N TRP A 39 2.84 2.80 0.32
CA TRP A 39 1.40 2.74 0.13
C TRP A 39 1.02 3.43 -1.18
N LEU A 40 0.37 2.67 -2.06
CA LEU A 40 -0.25 3.21 -3.27
C LEU A 40 -1.68 3.64 -2.91
N LYS A 41 -1.87 4.96 -2.75
CA LYS A 41 -3.13 5.57 -2.34
C LYS A 41 -4.17 5.45 -3.46
N PRO A 42 -5.44 5.12 -3.15
CA PRO A 42 -6.53 5.12 -4.13
C PRO A 42 -6.66 6.45 -4.88
N GLY A 43 -7.06 6.37 -6.14
CA GLY A 43 -7.20 7.53 -7.03
C GLY A 43 -5.88 8.20 -7.43
N LYS A 44 -4.73 7.55 -7.21
CA LYS A 44 -3.40 8.06 -7.59
C LYS A 44 -2.75 7.22 -8.67
N GLN A 45 -1.91 7.88 -9.46
CA GLN A 45 -1.02 7.28 -10.43
C GLN A 45 0.43 7.47 -9.98
N TYR A 46 1.26 6.47 -10.28
CA TYR A 46 2.65 6.40 -9.90
C TYR A 46 3.47 6.04 -11.13
N LEU A 47 4.23 7.01 -11.64
CA LEU A 47 5.18 6.83 -12.73
C LEU A 47 6.56 6.39 -12.20
N PHE A 48 7.05 5.31 -12.75
CA PHE A 48 8.36 4.71 -12.49
C PHE A 48 9.23 4.91 -13.70
N GLY A 49 10.50 5.18 -13.46
CA GLY A 49 11.46 5.36 -14.53
C GLY A 49 12.89 5.36 -14.01
N ARG A 50 13.84 5.63 -14.88
CA ARG A 50 15.26 5.59 -14.52
C ARG A 50 15.75 6.83 -13.78
N VAL A 51 15.11 7.98 -14.01
CA VAL A 51 15.58 9.28 -13.52
C VAL A 51 14.42 10.03 -12.89
N LYS A 52 14.66 10.72 -11.77
CA LYS A 52 13.66 11.53 -11.06
C LYS A 52 13.42 12.87 -11.77
N LYS A 53 12.92 12.81 -13.01
CA LYS A 53 12.57 13.95 -13.88
C LYS A 53 11.22 13.68 -14.56
N ASN A 54 10.59 14.71 -15.10
CA ASN A 54 9.37 14.60 -15.91
C ASN A 54 8.21 13.85 -15.20
N GLY A 55 7.98 14.16 -13.92
CA GLY A 55 6.87 13.54 -13.16
C GLY A 55 7.11 12.10 -12.70
N VAL A 56 8.32 11.56 -12.86
CA VAL A 56 8.67 10.25 -12.28
C VAL A 56 8.62 10.34 -10.75
N HIS A 57 7.69 9.59 -10.16
CA HIS A 57 7.51 9.52 -8.72
C HIS A 57 8.62 8.69 -8.06
N HIS A 58 9.04 7.62 -8.74
CA HIS A 58 10.04 6.70 -8.22
C HIS A 58 11.09 6.35 -9.29
N ALA A 59 12.37 6.63 -9.00
CA ALA A 59 13.49 6.51 -9.94
C ALA A 59 14.40 5.31 -9.61
N ILE A 60 14.52 4.34 -10.54
CA ILE A 60 15.35 3.13 -10.41
C ILE A 60 16.57 3.35 -11.30
N ASP A 61 17.74 3.55 -10.72
CA ASP A 61 18.93 3.71 -11.54
C ASP A 61 19.40 2.35 -12.10
N ASN A 62 18.83 1.98 -13.25
CA ASN A 62 19.23 0.80 -14.00
C ASN A 62 19.08 1.05 -15.50
N VAL A 63 20.14 0.82 -16.28
CA VAL A 63 20.19 1.10 -17.72
C VAL A 63 19.10 0.43 -18.56
N THR A 64 18.53 -0.68 -18.08
CA THR A 64 17.44 -1.41 -18.76
C THR A 64 16.06 -0.81 -18.50
N ILE A 65 15.99 0.17 -17.59
CA ILE A 65 14.79 0.93 -17.28
C ILE A 65 14.79 2.22 -18.11
N SER A 66 13.63 2.52 -18.68
CA SER A 66 13.42 3.72 -19.49
C SER A 66 13.28 4.94 -18.58
N ARG A 67 13.55 6.15 -19.10
CA ARG A 67 13.36 7.38 -18.30
C ARG A 67 11.94 7.51 -17.76
N GLN A 68 10.96 7.05 -18.52
CA GLN A 68 9.59 6.77 -18.10
C GLN A 68 9.31 5.34 -18.54
N HIS A 69 8.95 4.45 -17.62
CA HIS A 69 8.91 3.02 -17.90
C HIS A 69 7.56 2.39 -17.57
N LEU A 70 7.09 2.59 -16.35
CA LEU A 70 5.88 1.93 -15.86
C LEU A 70 4.98 2.94 -15.18
N VAL A 71 3.68 2.89 -15.47
CA VAL A 71 2.66 3.60 -14.69
C VAL A 71 1.82 2.59 -13.95
N ILE A 72 1.73 2.76 -12.63
CA ILE A 72 0.80 2.04 -11.77
C ILE A 72 -0.32 3.00 -11.36
N GLU A 73 -1.54 2.64 -11.68
CA GLU A 73 -2.75 3.40 -11.36
C GLU A 73 -3.58 2.62 -10.34
N VAL A 74 -3.90 3.27 -9.23
CA VAL A 74 -4.86 2.76 -8.26
C VAL A 74 -6.17 3.48 -8.49
N GLY A 75 -7.22 2.74 -8.85
CA GLY A 75 -8.55 3.29 -9.05
C GLY A 75 -9.10 3.92 -7.77
N GLN A 76 -10.10 4.79 -7.93
CA GLN A 76 -10.87 5.27 -6.79
C GLN A 76 -11.65 4.11 -6.14
N VAL A 77 -11.85 4.21 -4.83
CA VAL A 77 -12.73 3.28 -4.10
C VAL A 77 -14.16 3.60 -4.49
N LYS A 78 -14.97 2.58 -4.81
CA LYS A 78 -16.37 2.82 -5.16
C LYS A 78 -17.14 3.23 -3.90
N PRO A 79 -18.08 4.19 -3.99
CA PRO A 79 -18.92 4.55 -2.86
C PRO A 79 -19.58 3.31 -2.23
N GLY A 80 -19.43 3.15 -0.92
CA GLY A 80 -19.97 2.02 -0.15
C GLY A 80 -19.05 0.79 -0.07
N ASP A 81 -17.96 0.72 -0.83
CA ASP A 81 -16.96 -0.36 -0.69
C ASP A 81 -16.26 -0.34 0.67
N GLY A 82 -16.40 0.73 1.47
CA GLY A 82 -15.94 0.79 2.85
C GLY A 82 -16.63 -0.23 3.76
N LEU A 83 -17.83 -0.70 3.42
CA LEU A 83 -18.57 -1.72 4.20
C LEU A 83 -18.24 -3.15 3.76
N HIS A 84 -17.65 -3.32 2.57
CA HIS A 84 -17.39 -4.63 1.97
C HIS A 84 -15.96 -5.08 2.27
N VAL A 85 -15.80 -6.01 3.22
CA VAL A 85 -14.47 -6.46 3.70
C VAL A 85 -13.56 -7.07 2.63
N HIS A 86 -14.13 -7.51 1.51
CA HIS A 86 -13.43 -8.10 0.38
C HIS A 86 -13.22 -7.14 -0.80
N ALA A 87 -13.89 -5.98 -0.79
CA ALA A 87 -13.74 -5.00 -1.85
C ALA A 87 -12.35 -4.37 -1.77
N LYS A 88 -11.74 -4.14 -2.93
CA LYS A 88 -10.45 -3.47 -3.05
C LYS A 88 -10.46 -2.55 -4.26
N SER A 89 -9.73 -1.45 -4.17
CA SER A 89 -9.55 -0.55 -5.31
C SER A 89 -8.89 -1.27 -6.48
N ARG A 90 -9.34 -0.96 -7.69
CA ARG A 90 -8.76 -1.47 -8.95
C ARG A 90 -7.27 -1.15 -9.05
N LEU A 91 -6.49 -2.07 -9.60
CA LEU A 91 -5.07 -1.87 -9.86
C LEU A 91 -4.80 -2.08 -11.36
N LYS A 92 -4.26 -1.06 -12.02
CA LYS A 92 -3.91 -1.10 -13.44
C LYS A 92 -2.45 -0.75 -13.63
N VAL A 93 -1.78 -1.49 -14.50
CA VAL A 93 -0.35 -1.35 -14.76
C VAL A 93 -0.14 -1.16 -16.26
N THR A 94 0.66 -0.16 -16.64
CA THR A 94 0.86 0.24 -18.04
C THR A 94 2.35 0.42 -18.34
N ASP A 95 2.86 -0.35 -19.30
CA ASP A 95 4.21 -0.15 -19.84
C ASP A 95 4.20 1.04 -20.82
N GLN A 96 5.13 1.98 -20.62
CA GLN A 96 5.24 3.21 -21.41
C GLN A 96 5.99 2.99 -22.73
N LYS A 97 5.59 1.96 -23.50
CA LYS A 97 6.20 1.56 -24.79
C LYS A 97 7.73 1.42 -24.70
N THR A 98 8.18 0.70 -23.69
CA THR A 98 9.59 0.70 -23.29
C THR A 98 10.42 -0.27 -24.13
N LYS A 99 11.74 -0.07 -24.19
CA LYS A 99 12.63 -0.94 -24.98
C LYS A 99 12.67 -2.37 -24.43
N CYS A 100 12.91 -2.48 -23.12
CA CYS A 100 13.06 -3.77 -22.43
C CYS A 100 11.74 -4.38 -21.96
N GLY A 101 10.64 -3.62 -21.98
CA GLY A 101 9.32 -4.08 -21.57
C GLY A 101 9.18 -4.26 -20.05
N THR A 102 7.97 -4.64 -19.66
CA THR A 102 7.59 -5.01 -18.30
C THR A 102 6.96 -6.40 -18.33
N ILE A 103 7.25 -7.23 -17.33
CA ILE A 103 6.66 -8.56 -17.13
C ILE A 103 5.87 -8.54 -15.82
N ILE A 104 4.64 -9.07 -15.82
CA ILE A 104 3.78 -9.18 -14.64
C ILE A 104 3.37 -10.64 -14.46
N ASP A 105 3.71 -11.21 -13.30
CA ASP A 105 3.44 -12.61 -12.96
C ASP A 105 3.92 -13.60 -14.05
N GLY A 106 5.06 -13.33 -14.67
CA GLY A 106 5.60 -14.12 -15.77
C GLY A 106 5.12 -13.71 -17.17
N GLU A 107 4.08 -12.89 -17.27
CA GLU A 107 3.48 -12.49 -18.55
C GLU A 107 3.97 -11.11 -19.02
N PRO A 108 4.55 -10.98 -20.23
CA PRO A 108 5.01 -9.70 -20.76
C PRO A 108 3.83 -8.79 -21.16
N ILE A 109 3.95 -7.50 -20.85
CA ILE A 109 2.94 -6.47 -21.17
C ILE A 109 3.53 -5.28 -21.95
N LYS A 110 4.61 -5.50 -22.71
CA LYS A 110 5.36 -4.44 -23.40
C LYS A 110 4.45 -3.55 -24.25
N GLY A 111 4.44 -2.24 -23.98
CA GLY A 111 3.59 -1.24 -24.63
C GLY A 111 2.08 -1.36 -24.35
N LEU A 112 1.67 -2.28 -23.48
CA LEU A 112 0.28 -2.58 -23.17
C LEU A 112 -0.08 -2.14 -21.75
N SER A 113 -1.38 -2.16 -21.49
CA SER A 113 -1.95 -1.95 -20.17
C SER A 113 -2.69 -3.21 -19.71
N LYS A 114 -2.52 -3.58 -18.45
CA LYS A 114 -3.13 -4.75 -17.83
C LYS A 114 -3.77 -4.39 -16.50
N GLU A 115 -5.02 -4.78 -16.34
CA GLU A 115 -5.70 -4.74 -15.04
C GLU A 115 -5.37 -5.99 -14.23
N LEU A 116 -5.11 -5.79 -12.94
CA LEU A 116 -4.62 -6.82 -12.04
C LEU A 116 -5.72 -7.22 -11.05
N SER A 117 -6.02 -8.51 -10.98
CA SER A 117 -7.16 -9.06 -10.22
C SER A 117 -6.76 -9.78 -8.93
N LYS A 118 -5.55 -10.33 -8.83
CA LYS A 118 -5.09 -11.08 -7.64
C LYS A 118 -4.79 -10.12 -6.49
N ASP A 119 -4.58 -10.66 -5.29
CA ASP A 119 -4.19 -9.85 -4.13
C ASP A 119 -2.68 -9.56 -4.12
N GLU A 120 -1.91 -10.24 -4.95
CA GLU A 120 -0.47 -10.12 -4.99
C GLU A 120 0.05 -10.31 -6.41
N HIS A 121 0.99 -9.45 -6.80
CA HIS A 121 1.60 -9.43 -8.12
C HIS A 121 3.10 -9.15 -8.04
N ILE A 122 3.85 -9.81 -8.91
CA ILE A 122 5.28 -9.60 -9.10
C ILE A 122 5.48 -8.89 -10.44
N ILE A 123 6.09 -7.72 -10.41
CA ILE A 123 6.34 -6.87 -11.57
C ILE A 123 7.84 -6.74 -11.78
N GLN A 124 8.29 -7.27 -12.91
CA GLN A 124 9.66 -7.22 -13.35
C GLN A 124 9.79 -6.10 -14.40
N ILE A 125 10.58 -5.07 -14.08
CA ILE A 125 10.77 -3.87 -14.91
C ILE A 125 12.08 -3.99 -15.67
N GLY A 126 12.03 -4.02 -17.00
CA GLY A 126 13.21 -4.29 -17.83
C GLY A 126 13.93 -5.56 -17.38
N LYS A 127 15.25 -5.47 -17.14
CA LYS A 127 16.07 -6.55 -16.59
C LYS A 127 16.60 -6.22 -15.18
N TYR A 128 15.86 -5.42 -14.42
CA TYR A 128 16.27 -5.03 -13.08
C TYR A 128 16.20 -6.23 -12.12
N PRO A 129 17.28 -6.61 -11.43
CA PRO A 129 17.34 -7.88 -10.71
C PRO A 129 16.37 -8.00 -9.52
N HIS A 130 15.84 -6.88 -9.02
CA HIS A 130 14.90 -6.88 -7.89
C HIS A 130 13.48 -6.57 -8.37
N PRO A 131 12.62 -7.59 -8.54
CA PRO A 131 11.25 -7.33 -8.94
C PRO A 131 10.53 -6.46 -7.90
N LEU A 132 9.51 -5.75 -8.38
CA LEU A 132 8.57 -5.03 -7.54
C LEU A 132 7.45 -5.98 -7.14
N ARG A 133 7.14 -6.04 -5.85
CA ARG A 133 6.02 -6.82 -5.31
C ARG A 133 4.92 -5.87 -4.87
N ILE A 134 3.76 -5.98 -5.50
CA ILE A 134 2.55 -5.26 -5.09
C ILE A 134 1.62 -6.24 -4.41
N LYS A 135 1.24 -5.95 -3.17
CA LYS A 135 0.33 -6.78 -2.38
C LYS A 135 -0.77 -5.95 -1.75
N TRP A 136 -2.01 -6.39 -1.94
CA TRP A 136 -3.15 -5.86 -1.23
C TRP A 136 -3.13 -6.36 0.22
N HIS A 137 -3.16 -5.43 1.14
CA HIS A 137 -3.28 -5.67 2.57
C HIS A 137 -4.67 -5.19 3.00
N PRO A 138 -5.55 -6.09 3.48
CA PRO A 138 -6.83 -5.69 4.04
C PRO A 138 -6.60 -4.87 5.30
N VAL A 139 -7.32 -3.76 5.45
CA VAL A 139 -7.41 -3.02 6.71
C VAL A 139 -8.89 -2.90 7.03
N VAL A 140 -9.32 -3.67 8.03
CA VAL A 140 -10.71 -3.76 8.47
C VAL A 140 -10.79 -3.34 9.93
N LEU A 141 -11.48 -2.24 10.18
CA LEU A 141 -11.73 -1.66 11.50
C LEU A 141 -13.14 -2.10 11.96
N SER A 142 -13.18 -2.86 13.04
CA SER A 142 -14.44 -3.22 13.70
C SER A 142 -14.71 -2.25 14.85
N PHE A 143 -15.86 -1.58 14.83
CA PHE A 143 -16.19 -0.56 15.82
C PHE A 143 -17.08 -1.10 16.95
N SER A 144 -16.69 -0.82 18.19
CA SER A 144 -17.49 -1.08 19.39
C SER A 144 -18.34 0.15 19.73
N LEU A 145 -19.45 0.31 19.02
CA LEU A 145 -20.34 1.47 19.14
C LEU A 145 -21.64 1.12 19.89
N PRO A 146 -22.25 2.07 20.62
CA PRO A 146 -23.58 1.90 21.18
C PRO A 146 -24.64 1.83 20.07
N SER A 147 -25.69 1.03 20.26
CA SER A 147 -26.72 0.74 19.26
C SER A 147 -27.70 1.89 18.93
N LYS A 148 -27.52 3.08 19.49
CA LYS A 148 -28.57 4.13 19.55
C LYS A 148 -28.57 5.14 18.38
N THR A 149 -27.86 4.88 17.29
CA THR A 149 -27.75 5.82 16.15
C THR A 149 -28.08 5.12 14.83
N ASN A 150 -28.78 5.82 13.93
CA ASN A 150 -29.22 5.26 12.64
C ASN A 150 -28.05 4.85 11.70
N ASP A 151 -26.92 5.58 11.71
CA ASP A 151 -25.69 5.18 10.99
C ASP A 151 -24.44 5.46 11.86
N PRO A 152 -24.07 4.52 12.75
CA PRO A 152 -22.95 4.70 13.68
C PRO A 152 -21.60 4.79 12.98
N LEU A 153 -21.49 4.30 11.73
CA LEU A 153 -20.24 4.27 10.98
C LEU A 153 -20.06 5.45 10.02
N SER A 154 -21.11 6.23 9.77
CA SER A 154 -21.13 7.36 8.81
C SER A 154 -19.85 8.22 8.85
N GLN A 155 -19.48 8.75 10.03
CA GLN A 155 -18.30 9.59 10.20
C GLN A 155 -17.00 8.85 9.86
N ALA A 156 -16.83 7.64 10.40
CA ALA A 156 -15.63 6.85 10.15
C ALA A 156 -15.52 6.44 8.68
N ARG A 157 -16.64 6.04 8.07
CA ARG A 157 -16.72 5.67 6.65
C ARG A 157 -16.33 6.85 5.77
N SER A 158 -16.87 8.04 6.01
CA SER A 158 -16.57 9.23 5.22
C SER A 158 -15.07 9.55 5.17
N SER A 159 -14.34 9.39 6.28
CA SER A 159 -12.90 9.69 6.31
C SER A 159 -11.99 8.55 5.85
N LEU A 160 -12.45 7.30 5.94
CA LEU A 160 -11.59 6.11 5.76
C LEU A 160 -11.86 5.35 4.47
N GLU A 161 -13.06 5.44 3.91
CA GLU A 161 -13.45 4.72 2.70
C GLU A 161 -12.55 5.08 1.52
N GLU A 162 -12.27 6.38 1.33
CA GLU A 162 -11.37 6.88 0.27
C GLU A 162 -9.94 6.33 0.39
N LEU A 163 -9.55 5.83 1.57
CA LEU A 163 -8.24 5.24 1.82
C LEU A 163 -8.21 3.73 1.60
N ASP A 164 -9.31 3.13 1.13
CA ASP A 164 -9.51 1.68 1.00
C ASP A 164 -9.42 0.95 2.36
N ILE A 165 -9.86 1.63 3.42
CA ILE A 165 -9.99 1.09 4.78
C ILE A 165 -11.47 0.75 5.03
N LYS A 166 -11.71 -0.46 5.52
CA LYS A 166 -13.05 -1.00 5.72
C LYS A 166 -13.53 -0.74 7.13
N THR A 167 -14.78 -0.30 7.29
CA THR A 167 -15.41 -0.02 8.57
C THR A 167 -16.62 -0.93 8.74
N VAL A 168 -16.63 -1.72 9.81
CA VAL A 168 -17.71 -2.68 10.10
C VAL A 168 -18.12 -2.64 11.56
N VAL A 169 -19.38 -2.98 11.85
CA VAL A 169 -19.84 -3.17 13.23
C VAL A 169 -19.45 -4.55 13.76
N PRO A 170 -19.76 -5.68 13.09
CA PRO A 170 -19.40 -6.98 13.64
C PRO A 170 -17.88 -7.18 13.69
N TYR A 171 -17.43 -8.02 14.61
CA TYR A 171 -16.09 -8.59 14.54
C TYR A 171 -16.14 -9.75 13.54
N VAL A 172 -15.32 -9.71 12.50
CA VAL A 172 -15.29 -10.74 11.45
C VAL A 172 -14.01 -11.53 11.61
N VAL A 173 -14.13 -12.77 12.11
CA VAL A 173 -12.99 -13.67 12.34
C VAL A 173 -12.18 -13.83 11.06
N GLY A 174 -10.85 -13.74 11.17
CA GLY A 174 -9.94 -13.83 10.04
C GLY A 174 -9.92 -12.61 9.09
N LYS A 175 -10.78 -11.61 9.28
CA LYS A 175 -10.83 -10.40 8.44
C LYS A 175 -10.59 -9.11 9.22
N THR A 176 -11.14 -8.99 10.43
CA THR A 176 -10.90 -7.83 11.29
C THR A 176 -9.42 -7.74 11.63
N THR A 177 -8.86 -6.56 11.40
CA THR A 177 -7.44 -6.25 11.66
C THR A 177 -7.27 -5.43 12.94
N HIS A 178 -8.22 -4.52 13.19
CA HIS A 178 -8.22 -3.65 14.34
C HIS A 178 -9.64 -3.56 14.91
N VAL A 179 -9.75 -3.50 16.24
CA VAL A 179 -10.98 -3.16 16.94
C VAL A 179 -10.84 -1.76 17.50
N VAL A 180 -11.76 -0.88 17.12
CA VAL A 180 -11.86 0.49 17.61
C VAL A 180 -12.83 0.51 18.79
N GLN A 181 -12.34 0.85 19.97
CA GLN A 181 -13.14 0.88 21.20
C GLN A 181 -12.84 2.11 22.06
N ASN A 182 -13.89 2.65 22.70
CA ASN A 182 -13.78 3.76 23.64
C ASN A 182 -13.63 3.31 25.10
N LYS A 183 -14.00 2.06 25.39
CA LYS A 183 -13.91 1.45 26.72
C LYS A 183 -12.95 0.26 26.66
N ARG A 184 -12.32 -0.05 27.80
CA ARG A 184 -11.51 -1.26 27.97
C ARG A 184 -12.41 -2.49 28.10
N ASN A 185 -11.86 -3.67 27.85
CA ASN A 185 -12.50 -4.97 28.11
C ASN A 185 -13.87 -5.19 27.43
N THR A 186 -14.06 -4.65 26.22
CA THR A 186 -15.27 -4.97 25.44
C THR A 186 -15.18 -6.40 24.87
N SER A 187 -16.32 -7.04 24.62
CA SER A 187 -16.36 -8.38 24.02
C SER A 187 -15.60 -8.45 22.69
N LYS A 188 -15.73 -7.42 21.83
CA LYS A 188 -14.94 -7.30 20.59
C LYS A 188 -13.45 -7.10 20.87
N GLY A 189 -13.10 -6.29 21.86
CA GLY A 189 -11.71 -6.09 22.27
C GLY A 189 -11.05 -7.38 22.77
N LEU A 190 -11.78 -8.21 23.51
CA LEU A 190 -11.30 -9.53 23.94
C LEU A 190 -11.16 -10.49 22.76
N GLN A 191 -12.12 -10.51 21.83
CA GLN A 191 -12.00 -11.29 20.59
C GLN A 191 -10.76 -10.90 19.79
N ALA A 192 -10.45 -9.61 19.69
CA ALA A 192 -9.23 -9.15 19.04
C ALA A 192 -7.98 -9.69 19.73
N LEU A 193 -7.90 -9.64 21.07
CA LEU A 193 -6.75 -10.15 21.81
C LEU A 193 -6.53 -11.65 21.59
N ILE A 194 -7.59 -12.46 21.69
CA ILE A 194 -7.53 -13.91 21.48
C ILE A 194 -7.03 -14.24 20.06
N ASN A 195 -7.42 -13.43 19.07
CA ASN A 195 -7.02 -13.60 17.68
C ASN A 195 -5.71 -12.87 17.30
N GLY A 196 -5.00 -12.26 18.25
CA GLY A 196 -3.79 -11.48 17.96
C GLY A 196 -4.04 -10.29 17.03
N ARG A 197 -5.12 -9.54 17.26
CA ARG A 197 -5.49 -8.33 16.53
C ARG A 197 -5.33 -7.09 17.39
N HIS A 198 -5.24 -5.94 16.73
CA HIS A 198 -4.97 -4.68 17.42
C HIS A 198 -6.22 -4.11 18.06
N ASN A 199 -6.09 -3.68 19.32
CA ASN A 199 -7.07 -2.82 19.96
C ASN A 199 -6.59 -1.37 19.85
N VAL A 200 -7.39 -0.54 19.19
CA VAL A 200 -7.08 0.87 18.98
C VAL A 200 -8.17 1.74 19.61
N GLN A 201 -7.76 2.92 20.07
CA GLN A 201 -8.66 3.92 20.63
C GLN A 201 -8.51 5.19 19.81
N LYS A 202 -9.62 5.91 19.62
CA LYS A 202 -9.56 7.27 19.05
C LYS A 202 -8.86 8.17 20.06
N SER A 203 -7.65 8.64 19.75
CA SER A 203 -7.02 9.73 20.50
C SER A 203 -7.80 11.01 20.24
N GLY A 204 -8.28 11.70 21.28
CA GLY A 204 -9.06 12.92 21.13
C GLY A 204 -8.26 14.05 20.46
N GLY A 205 -8.92 14.85 19.62
CA GLY A 205 -8.38 16.06 18.99
C GLY A 205 -8.71 16.18 17.49
N PHE A 206 -9.74 16.95 17.16
CA PHE A 206 -9.79 17.79 15.95
C PHE A 206 -9.96 19.22 16.44
#